data_AF-A0A541B9Y8-F1
#
_entry.id   AF-A0A541B9Y8-F1
#
_cell.length_a   1.000
_cell.length_b   1.000
_cell.length_c   1.000
_cell.angle_alpha   90.00
_cell.angle_beta   90.00
_cell.angle_gamma   90.00
#
_symmetry.space_group_name_H-M   'P 1'
#
loop_
_entity.id
_entity.type
_entity.pdbx_description
1 polymer ?
#
loop_
_entity_poly.entity_id
_entity_poly.type
_entity_poly.pdbx_seq_one_letter_code
_entity_poly.pdbx_strand_id
1 'polypeptide(L)' 'MGRTTHIHLKVHVDKKTVLTTQLFFEEALLDEIYANAPYSDHTGRANNVDNAKDGIFDATGIVTVAKTADGYRGAINIGV' A
#
# COMPACT_ATOMS: atom_id res chain seq x y z
N MET A 1 -14.17 -3.68 -11.25
CA MET A 1 -13.17 -2.69 -10.77
C MET A 1 -12.24 -3.41 -9.82
N GLY A 2 -10.93 -3.32 -10.02
CA GLY A 2 -9.92 -3.84 -9.08
C GLY A 2 -9.46 -2.78 -8.08
N ARG A 3 -8.52 -3.11 -7.21
CA ARG A 3 -7.90 -2.20 -6.23
C ARG A 3 -6.38 -2.23 -6.42
N THR A 4 -5.69 -1.11 -6.17
CA THR A 4 -4.22 -1.11 -6.02
C THR A 4 -3.82 -1.89 -4.76
N THR A 5 -2.55 -2.22 -4.62
CA THR A 5 -2.06 -2.87 -3.38
C THR A 5 -2.20 -1.89 -2.22
N HIS A 6 -2.89 -2.32 -1.16
CA HIS A 6 -3.13 -1.48 0.00
C HIS A 6 -3.19 -2.31 1.29
N ILE A 7 -2.98 -1.63 2.41
CA ILE A 7 -3.19 -2.18 3.75
C ILE A 7 -4.25 -1.34 4.44
N HIS A 8 -5.29 -1.97 5.00
CA HIS A 8 -6.30 -1.26 5.77
C HIS A 8 -5.76 -0.81 7.13
N LEU A 9 -6.09 0.41 7.54
CA LEU A 9 -5.75 0.97 8.85
C LEU A 9 -7.01 1.48 9.55
N LYS A 10 -7.14 1.14 10.84
CA LYS A 10 -8.13 1.75 11.74
C LYS A 10 -7.43 2.27 12.99
N VAL A 11 -7.79 3.47 13.44
CA VAL A 11 -7.32 4.04 14.69
C VAL A 11 -8.46 4.12 15.68
N HIS A 12 -8.20 3.66 16.89
CA HIS A 12 -9.13 3.70 18.00
C HIS A 12 -8.58 4.58 19.13
N VAL A 13 -9.36 5.57 19.55
CA VAL A 13 -9.10 6.40 20.74
C VAL A 13 -10.32 6.28 21.65
N ASP A 14 -10.10 6.03 22.94
CA ASP A 14 -11.19 5.80 23.91
C ASP A 14 -12.24 4.77 23.45
N LYS A 15 -11.76 3.67 22.84
CA LYS A 15 -12.57 2.58 22.28
C LYS A 15 -13.51 2.99 21.13
N LYS A 16 -13.37 4.20 20.58
CA LYS A 16 -14.09 4.67 19.39
C LYS A 16 -13.18 4.66 18.18
N THR A 17 -13.68 4.21 17.04
CA THR A 17 -12.98 4.37 15.76
C THR A 17 -12.99 5.85 15.38
N VAL A 18 -11.83 6.48 15.37
CA VAL A 18 -11.68 7.90 15.00
C VAL A 18 -11.19 8.07 13.56
N LEU A 19 -10.53 7.05 13.01
CA LEU A 19 -10.06 7.04 11.63
C LEU A 19 -10.22 5.63 11.03
N THR A 20 -10.73 5.56 9.81
CA THR A 20 -10.66 4.38 8.94
C THR A 20 -10.05 4.85 7.62
N THR A 21 -8.89 4.30 7.27
CA THR A 21 -8.14 4.71 6.08
C THR A 21 -7.40 3.50 5.48
N GLN A 22 -6.63 3.75 4.42
CA GLN A 22 -5.83 2.76 3.70
C GLN A 22 -4.42 3.30 3.53
N LEU A 23 -3.44 2.41 3.63
CA LEU A 23 -2.05 2.67 3.32
C LEU A 23 -1.77 2.19 1.90
N PHE A 24 -1.02 3.01 1.15
CA PHE A 24 -0.64 2.76 -0.23
C PHE A 24 0.89 2.77 -0.38
N PHE A 25 1.37 2.37 -1.55
CA PHE A 25 2.79 2.27 -1.87
C PHE A 25 3.09 2.93 -3.21
N GLU A 26 4.31 3.44 -3.37
CA GLU A 26 4.79 3.96 -4.65
C GLU A 26 4.78 2.87 -5.73
N GLU A 27 4.36 3.22 -6.95
CA GLU A 27 4.20 2.24 -8.03
C GLU A 27 5.53 1.55 -8.38
N ALA A 28 6.63 2.31 -8.37
CA ALA A 28 7.97 1.77 -8.62
C ALA A 28 8.38 0.70 -7.59
N LEU A 29 7.97 0.85 -6.33
CA LEU A 29 8.20 -0.16 -5.29
C LEU A 29 7.36 -1.40 -5.55
N LEU A 30 6.08 -1.22 -5.91
CA LEU A 30 5.21 -2.35 -6.25
C LEU A 30 5.77 -3.14 -7.44
N ASP A 31 6.28 -2.46 -8.47
CA ASP A 31 6.89 -3.14 -9.62
C ASP A 31 8.15 -3.94 -9.24
N GLU A 32 9.02 -3.41 -8.37
CA GLU A 32 10.15 -4.18 -7.81
C GLU A 32 9.65 -5.44 -7.08
N ILE A 33 8.65 -5.30 -6.21
CA ILE A 33 8.14 -6.41 -5.39
C ILE A 33 7.45 -7.47 -6.26
N TYR A 34 6.58 -7.05 -7.18
CA TYR A 34 5.83 -7.96 -8.05
C TYR A 34 6.71 -8.71 -9.06
N ALA A 35 7.93 -8.22 -9.33
CA ALA A 35 8.91 -8.93 -10.16
C ALA A 35 9.57 -10.14 -9.44
N ASN A 36 9.38 -10.29 -8.13
CA ASN A 36 9.99 -11.35 -7.33
C ASN A 36 8.97 -12.40 -6.88
N ALA A 37 9.43 -13.62 -6.66
CA ALA A 37 8.61 -14.68 -6.08
C ALA A 37 8.19 -14.33 -4.62
N PRO A 38 6.99 -14.75 -4.18
CA PRO A 38 5.99 -15.54 -4.91
C PRO A 38 5.08 -14.70 -5.82
N TYR A 39 5.24 -13.37 -5.84
CA TYR A 39 4.33 -12.49 -6.56
C TYR A 39 4.48 -12.59 -8.08
N SER A 40 5.68 -12.86 -8.56
CA SER A 40 5.97 -13.10 -9.98
C SER A 40 5.20 -14.29 -10.57
N ASP A 41 4.77 -15.25 -9.74
CA ASP A 41 3.98 -16.40 -10.18
C ASP A 41 2.58 -15.96 -10.62
N HIS A 42 2.09 -14.82 -10.10
CA HIS A 42 0.89 -14.16 -10.59
C HIS A 42 1.22 -13.33 -11.83
N THR A 43 1.18 -13.99 -12.99
CA THR A 43 1.41 -13.33 -14.28
C THR A 43 0.39 -12.22 -14.57
N GLY A 44 0.76 -11.24 -15.41
CA GLY A 44 -0.16 -10.18 -15.82
C GLY A 44 -0.15 -8.95 -14.91
N ARG A 45 0.96 -8.65 -14.22
CA ARG A 45 1.16 -7.42 -13.43
C ARG A 45 0.72 -6.14 -14.17
N ALA A 46 0.96 -6.05 -15.48
CA ALA A 46 0.55 -4.90 -16.30
C ALA A 46 -0.98 -4.67 -16.35
N ASN A 47 -1.78 -5.69 -16.01
CA ASN A 47 -3.24 -5.62 -15.94
C ASN A 47 -3.76 -5.29 -14.53
N ASN A 48 -2.88 -5.25 -13.52
CA ASN A 48 -3.28 -4.88 -12.16
C ASN A 48 -3.73 -3.41 -12.15
N VAL A 49 -4.63 -3.11 -11.21
CA VAL A 49 -5.00 -1.72 -10.94
C VAL A 49 -3.82 -1.04 -10.24
N ASP A 50 -3.35 0.05 -10.84
CA ASP A 50 -2.32 0.94 -10.26
C ASP A 50 -2.98 2.02 -9.38
N ASN A 51 -2.16 2.82 -8.70
CA ASN A 51 -2.65 3.90 -7.86
C ASN A 51 -3.53 4.91 -8.64
N ALA A 52 -3.21 5.19 -9.91
CA ALA A 52 -3.94 6.17 -10.71
C ALA A 52 -5.33 5.68 -11.16
N LYS A 53 -5.54 4.36 -11.23
CA LYS A 53 -6.80 3.72 -11.64
C LYS A 53 -7.67 3.27 -10.46
N ASP A 54 -7.18 3.29 -9.22
CA ASP A 54 -7.97 2.96 -8.03
C ASP A 54 -8.81 4.16 -7.58
N GLY A 55 -10.14 4.01 -7.60
CA GLY A 55 -11.08 5.09 -7.24
C GLY A 55 -11.11 5.48 -5.76
N ILE A 56 -10.38 4.77 -4.88
CA ILE A 56 -10.26 5.09 -3.44
C ILE A 56 -8.79 5.32 -3.07
N PHE A 57 -7.89 5.46 -4.06
CA PHE A 57 -6.52 5.86 -3.79
C PHE A 57 -6.47 7.28 -3.22
N ASP A 58 -5.64 7.47 -2.20
CA ASP A 58 -5.34 8.77 -1.62
C ASP A 58 -3.82 8.85 -1.37
N ALA A 59 -3.17 9.81 -2.01
CA ALA A 59 -1.73 10.01 -1.92
C ALA A 59 -1.25 10.32 -0.49
N THR A 60 -2.13 10.84 0.37
CA THR A 60 -1.81 11.08 1.79
C THR A 60 -1.58 9.78 2.58
N GLY A 61 -2.04 8.64 2.04
CA GLY A 61 -1.82 7.31 2.60
C GLY A 61 -0.55 6.61 2.10
N ILE A 62 0.29 7.25 1.27
CA ILE A 62 1.53 6.64 0.79
C ILE A 62 2.52 6.49 1.94
N VAL A 63 2.98 5.25 2.13
CA VAL A 63 3.99 4.91 3.13
C VAL A 63 5.38 5.24 2.58
N THR A 64 6.20 5.93 3.37
CA THR A 64 7.64 6.04 3.08
C THR A 64 8.30 4.70 3.40
N VAL A 65 8.88 4.05 2.39
CA VAL A 65 9.48 2.72 2.53
C VAL A 65 10.97 2.75 2.25
N ALA A 66 11.76 2.10 3.11
CA ALA A 66 13.18 1.85 2.91
C ALA A 66 13.47 0.35 2.92
N LYS A 67 14.30 -0.13 1.99
CA LYS A 67 14.81 -1.51 1.99
C LYS A 67 15.78 -1.72 3.16
N THR A 68 15.70 -2.86 3.81
CA THR A 68 16.58 -3.29 4.90
C THR A 68 17.27 -4.60 4.53
N ALA A 69 18.15 -5.12 5.40
CA ALA A 69 18.84 -6.39 5.16
C ALA A 69 17.87 -7.57 5.01
N ASP A 70 16.76 -7.54 5.76
CA ASP A 70 15.83 -8.66 5.90
C ASP A 70 14.42 -8.32 5.36
N GLY A 71 14.26 -7.22 4.62
CA GLY A 71 12.98 -6.83 4.04
C GLY A 71 12.83 -5.33 3.82
N TYR A 72 11.73 -4.76 4.31
CA TYR A 72 11.38 -3.35 4.13
C TYR A 72 10.89 -2.75 5.45
N ARG A 73 11.24 -1.47 5.68
CA ARG A 73 10.72 -0.66 6.78
C ARG A 73 9.82 0.42 6.20
N GLY A 74 8.54 0.38 6.53
CA GLY A 74 7.55 1.42 6.21
C GLY A 74 7.33 2.38 7.38
N ALA A 75 7.17 3.67 7.09
CA ALA A 75 6.78 4.68 8.06
C ALA A 75 5.81 5.70 7.44
N ILE A 76 4.84 6.16 8.23
CA ILE A 76 3.88 7.19 7.86
C ILE A 76 3.43 7.92 9.13
N ASN A 77 3.20 9.23 9.02
CA ASN A 77 2.59 10.01 10.09
C ASN A 77 1.07 9.96 9.94
N ILE A 78 0.36 9.59 11.01
CA ILE A 78 -1.10 9.54 11.01
C ILE A 78 -1.63 10.69 11.88
N GLY A 79 -2.36 11.61 11.25
CA GLY A 79 -3.15 12.62 11.95
C GLY A 79 -4.55 12.09 12.27
N VAL A 80 -5.00 12.29 13.51
CA VAL A 80 -6.35 11.93 14.01
C VAL A 80 -6.99 13.08 14.76
#